data_AF-A0A0A2V303-F1
#
_entry.id   AF-A0A0A2V303-F1
#
_cell.length_a   1.000
_cell.length_b   1.000
_cell.length_c   1.000
_cell.angle_alpha   90.00
_cell.angle_beta   90.00
_cell.angle_gamma   90.00
#
_symmetry.space_group_name_H-M   'P 1'
#
loop_
_entity.id
_entity.type
_entity.pdbx_description
1 polymer ?
#
loop_
_entity_poly.entity_id
_entity_poly.type
_entity_poly.pdbx_seq_one_letter_code
_entity_poly.pdbx_strand_id
1 'polypeptide(L)'
;MKFIRGNDDDTQASRQSLKHEVDVYTQLQNCDGVVRCLGFPEDCIEMESMKNGDLAAYLKAQHPTRSLQLSWFRQMVSTLARIHDSHVIVEDIARKNFLLSDELC
;
A
#
# COMPACT_ATOMS: atom_id res chain seq x y z
N MET A 1 22.37 -2.59 7.03
CA MET A 1 21.43 -2.75 8.15
C MET A 1 22.06 -2.15 9.40
N LYS A 2 21.42 -1.14 9.99
CA LYS A 2 21.82 -0.56 11.27
C LYS A 2 20.81 -1.10 12.29
N PHE A 3 21.16 -2.17 12.99
CA PHE A 3 20.35 -2.66 14.10
C PHE A 3 20.58 -1.71 15.28
N ILE A 4 19.71 -0.72 15.42
CA ILE A 4 19.53 -0.06 16.71
C ILE A 4 18.83 -1.10 17.57
N ARG A 5 19.47 -1.51 18.66
CA ARG A 5 18.87 -2.37 19.67
C ARG A 5 17.69 -1.58 20.25
N GLY A 6 16.51 -1.80 19.68
CA GLY A 6 15.27 -1.21 20.18
C GLY A 6 15.11 -1.63 21.63
N ASN A 7 14.72 -0.69 22.48
CA ASN A 7 14.35 -1.03 23.85
C ASN A 7 13.10 -1.94 23.79
N ASP A 8 12.78 -2.67 24.86
CA ASP A 8 11.60 -3.55 24.87
C ASP A 8 10.31 -2.78 24.48
N ASP A 9 10.23 -1.50 24.85
CA ASP A 9 9.17 -0.58 24.46
C ASP A 9 9.06 -0.37 22.94
N ASP A 10 10.18 -0.20 22.23
CA ASP A 10 10.18 -0.03 20.76
C ASP A 10 9.67 -1.29 20.06
N THR A 11 10.02 -2.45 20.62
CA THR A 11 9.57 -3.75 20.11
C THR A 11 8.06 -3.89 20.29
N GLN A 12 7.55 -3.51 21.47
CA GLN A 12 6.11 -3.60 21.73
C GLN A 12 5.30 -2.61 20.88
N ALA A 13 5.77 -1.37 20.73
CA ALA A 13 5.13 -0.38 19.85
C ALA A 13 5.11 -0.88 18.39
N SER A 14 6.20 -1.47 17.91
CA SER A 14 6.28 -2.05 16.56
C SER A 14 5.27 -3.19 16.37
N ARG A 15 5.11 -4.07 17.37
CA ARG A 15 4.13 -5.16 17.34
C ARG A 15 2.69 -4.64 17.33
N GLN A 16 2.40 -3.57 18.07
CA GLN A 16 1.07 -2.95 18.06
C GLN A 16 0.75 -2.31 16.71
N SER A 17 1.72 -1.60 16.11
CA SER A 17 1.57 -1.01 14.78
C SER A 17 1.34 -2.10 13.72
N LEU A 18 2.12 -3.19 13.75
CA LEU A 18 1.92 -4.31 12.83
C LEU A 18 0.54 -4.94 13.01
N LYS A 19 0.10 -5.16 14.24
CA LYS A 19 -1.24 -5.71 14.51
C LYS A 19 -2.34 -4.80 13.97
N HIS A 20 -2.21 -3.49 14.16
CA HIS A 20 -3.16 -2.52 13.60
C HIS A 20 -3.18 -2.56 12.06
N GLU A 21 -2.01 -2.66 11.43
CA GLU A 21 -1.89 -2.78 9.98
C GLU A 21 -2.53 -4.08 9.46
N VAL A 22 -2.34 -5.20 10.15
CA VAL A 22 -3.01 -6.48 9.87
C VAL A 22 -4.54 -6.33 9.96
N ASP A 23 -5.05 -5.68 11.01
CA ASP A 23 -6.49 -5.46 11.18
C ASP A 23 -7.06 -4.61 10.02
N VAL A 24 -6.35 -3.55 9.63
CA VAL A 24 -6.72 -2.69 8.49
C VAL A 24 -6.74 -3.47 7.18
N TYR A 25 -5.69 -4.24 6.87
CA TYR A 25 -5.65 -5.02 5.63
C TYR A 25 -6.66 -6.17 5.61
N THR A 26 -6.97 -6.77 6.76
CA THR A 26 -8.03 -7.77 6.88
C THR A 26 -9.39 -7.15 6.54
N GLN A 27 -9.65 -5.93 7.02
CA GLN A 27 -10.86 -5.18 6.69
C GLN A 27 -10.95 -4.81 5.20
N LEU A 28 -9.80 -4.54 4.57
CA LEU A 28 -9.70 -4.15 3.16
C LEU A 28 -9.50 -5.32 2.18
N GLN A 29 -9.56 -6.58 2.63
CA GLN A 29 -9.16 -7.75 1.83
C GLN A 29 -9.83 -7.87 0.45
N ASN A 30 -11.05 -7.34 0.29
CA ASN A 30 -11.81 -7.34 -0.97
C ASN A 30 -11.99 -5.95 -1.59
N CYS A 31 -11.19 -4.96 -1.15
CA CYS A 31 -11.26 -3.61 -1.67
C CYS A 31 -10.48 -3.51 -2.99
N ASP A 32 -11.20 -3.36 -4.10
CA ASP A 32 -10.59 -3.14 -5.41
C ASP A 32 -9.65 -1.92 -5.39
N GLY A 33 -8.47 -2.07 -6.00
CA GLY A 33 -7.40 -1.08 -6.02
C GLY A 33 -6.48 -1.05 -4.80
N VAL A 34 -6.71 -1.90 -3.80
CA VAL A 34 -5.76 -2.17 -2.70
C VAL A 34 -4.93 -3.41 -3.03
N VAL A 35 -3.64 -3.39 -2.73
CA VAL A 35 -2.75 -4.54 -2.94
C VAL A 35 -3.24 -5.72 -2.10
N ARG A 36 -3.35 -6.89 -2.71
CA ARG A 36 -3.89 -8.08 -2.04
C ARG A 36 -2.92 -8.61 -0.99
N CYS A 37 -3.41 -8.82 0.22
CA CYS A 37 -2.69 -9.58 1.24
C CYS A 37 -2.86 -11.09 0.99
N LEU A 38 -1.74 -11.81 0.96
CA LEU A 38 -1.67 -13.25 0.77
C LEU A 38 -1.71 -14.00 2.11
N GLY A 39 -1.26 -13.36 3.19
CA GLY A 39 -1.22 -13.93 4.53
C GLY A 39 -0.66 -12.96 5.57
N PHE A 40 -0.82 -13.35 6.84
CA PHE A 40 -0.35 -12.61 8.00
C PHE A 40 0.46 -13.52 8.94
N PRO A 41 1.71 -13.88 8.60
CA PRO A 41 2.61 -14.55 9.54
C PRO A 41 2.87 -13.67 10.78
N GLU A 42 3.40 -14.25 11.86
CA GLU A 42 3.47 -13.60 13.18
C GLU A 42 4.03 -12.17 13.19
N ASP A 43 5.06 -11.90 12.39
CA ASP A 43 5.78 -10.62 12.39
C ASP A 43 5.86 -9.97 10.99
N CYS A 44 4.96 -10.32 10.07
CA CYS A 44 4.92 -9.68 8.75
C CYS A 44 3.53 -9.74 8.07
N ILE A 45 3.41 -8.97 6.99
CA ILE A 45 2.27 -9.01 6.07
C ILE A 45 2.79 -9.45 4.71
N GLU A 46 2.27 -10.56 4.20
CA GLU A 46 2.59 -11.02 2.85
C GLU A 46 1.64 -10.38 1.85
N MET A 47 2.16 -9.75 0.81
CA MET A 47 1.39 -9.00 -0.19
C MET A 47 1.73 -9.46 -1.61
N GLU A 48 0.77 -9.30 -2.52
CA GLU A 48 0.96 -9.54 -3.96
C GLU A 48 2.09 -8.67 -4.51
N SER A 49 3.00 -9.29 -5.27
CA SER A 49 4.14 -8.58 -5.87
C SER A 49 3.72 -7.79 -7.09
N MET A 50 3.93 -6.47 -7.04
CA MET A 50 3.60 -5.54 -8.13
C MET A 50 4.84 -5.31 -9.00
N LYS A 51 4.94 -6.02 -10.14
CA LYS A 51 6.18 -6.11 -10.93
C LYS A 51 6.66 -4.78 -11.51
N ASN A 52 5.75 -3.83 -11.76
CA ASN A 52 6.08 -2.50 -12.25
C ASN A 52 6.53 -1.54 -11.13
N GLY A 53 6.54 -2.00 -9.87
CA GLY A 53 7.01 -1.26 -8.72
C GLY A 53 6.12 -0.07 -8.37
N ASP A 54 6.69 0.90 -7.67
CA ASP A 54 5.99 2.11 -7.28
C ASP A 54 5.99 3.19 -8.37
N LEU A 55 4.98 4.04 -8.33
CA LEU A 55 4.77 5.12 -9.29
C LEU A 55 5.91 6.15 -9.26
N ALA A 56 6.60 6.36 -8.13
CA ALA A 56 7.74 7.27 -8.08
C ALA A 56 8.95 6.73 -8.87
N ALA A 57 9.23 5.43 -8.75
CA ALA A 57 10.25 4.75 -9.55
C ALA A 57 9.87 4.72 -11.03
N TYR A 58 8.61 4.37 -11.34
CA TYR A 58 8.11 4.33 -12.72
C TYR A 58 8.24 5.69 -13.43
N LEU A 59 7.83 6.78 -12.78
CA LEU A 59 7.89 8.13 -13.35
C LEU A 59 9.31 8.69 -13.54
N LYS A 60 10.33 8.05 -12.94
CA LYS A 60 11.74 8.39 -13.22
C LYS A 60 12.22 7.80 -14.54
N ALA A 61 11.69 6.64 -14.91
CA ALA A 61 12.10 5.92 -16.12
C ALA A 61 11.18 6.19 -17.31
N GLN A 62 9.91 6.49 -17.05
CA GLN A 62 8.86 6.58 -18.04
C GLN A 62 8.13 7.93 -17.97
N HIS A 63 7.63 8.37 -19.13
CA HIS A 63 6.83 9.59 -19.27
C HIS A 63 5.43 9.25 -19.80
N PRO A 64 4.53 8.76 -18.93
CA PRO A 64 3.19 8.35 -19.32
C PRO A 64 2.39 9.53 -19.87
N THR A 65 1.54 9.26 -20.87
CA THR A 65 0.69 10.29 -21.46
C THR A 65 -0.24 10.92 -20.42
N ARG A 66 -0.68 12.15 -20.65
CA ARG A 66 -1.65 12.83 -19.76
C ARG A 66 -2.95 12.03 -19.61
N SER A 67 -3.38 11.34 -20.65
CA SER A 67 -4.57 10.49 -20.60
C SER A 67 -4.40 9.31 -19.63
N LEU A 68 -3.24 8.66 -19.67
CA LEU A 68 -2.91 7.55 -18.76
C LEU A 68 -2.77 8.03 -17.30
N GLN A 69 -2.14 9.18 -17.10
CA GLN A 69 -2.08 9.77 -15.75
C GLN A 69 -3.48 10.07 -15.21
N LEU A 70 -4.38 10.62 -16.04
CA LEU A 70 -5.76 10.88 -15.65
C LEU A 70 -6.55 9.61 -15.34
N SER A 71 -6.30 8.49 -16.05
CA SER A 71 -6.94 7.22 -15.69
C SER A 71 -6.46 6.72 -14.33
N TRP A 72 -5.15 6.82 -14.03
CA TRP A 72 -4.63 6.46 -12.71
C TRP A 72 -5.25 7.32 -11.60
N PHE A 73 -5.33 8.65 -11.78
CA PHE A 73 -5.97 9.51 -10.78
C PHE A 73 -7.44 9.13 -10.52
N ARG A 74 -8.19 8.77 -11.56
CA ARG A 74 -9.58 8.31 -11.40
C ARG A 74 -9.66 7.01 -10.61
N GLN A 75 -8.75 6.07 -10.87
CA GLN A 75 -8.67 4.83 -10.10
C GLN A 75 -8.30 5.10 -8.65
N MET A 76 -7.25 5.90 -8.39
CA MET A 76 -6.84 6.27 -7.03
C MET A 76 -7.99 6.89 -6.24
N VAL A 77 -8.72 7.84 -6.82
CA VAL A 77 -9.87 8.48 -6.16
C VAL A 77 -10.98 7.46 -5.90
N SER A 78 -11.28 6.58 -6.86
CA SER A 78 -12.30 5.54 -6.68
C SER A 78 -11.92 4.53 -5.60
N THR A 79 -10.64 4.15 -5.53
CA THR A 79 -10.09 3.30 -4.48
C THR A 79 -10.17 3.98 -3.11
N LEU A 80 -9.76 5.25 -3.00
CA LEU A 80 -9.86 6.00 -1.75
C LEU A 80 -11.30 6.10 -1.25
N ALA A 81 -12.27 6.31 -2.15
CA ALA A 81 -13.68 6.30 -1.78
C ALA A 81 -14.11 4.96 -1.16
N ARG A 82 -13.73 3.81 -1.78
CA ARG A 82 -14.03 2.47 -1.24
C ARG A 82 -13.34 2.20 0.11
N ILE A 83 -12.11 2.68 0.27
CA ILE A 83 -11.38 2.57 1.55
C ILE A 83 -12.12 3.38 2.64
N HIS A 84 -12.55 4.59 2.31
CA HIS A 84 -13.31 5.44 3.24
C HIS A 84 -14.69 4.86 3.58
N ASP A 85 -15.37 4.21 2.62
CA ASP A 85 -16.61 3.46 2.88
C ASP A 85 -16.37 2.29 3.85
N SER A 86 -15.15 1.78 3.89
CA SER A 86 -14.69 0.78 4.87
C SER A 86 -14.19 1.42 6.16
N HIS A 87 -14.48 2.68 6.46
CA HIS A 87 -14.05 3.36 7.69
C HIS A 87 -12.53 3.39 7.95
N VAL A 88 -11.72 3.27 6.90
CA VAL A 88 -10.26 3.40 6.99
C VAL A 88 -9.85 4.74 6.41
N ILE A 89 -8.89 5.42 7.04
CA ILE A 89 -8.30 6.67 6.53
C ILE A 89 -6.89 6.38 6.03
N VAL A 90 -6.56 6.82 4.82
CA VAL A 90 -5.21 6.71 4.24
C VAL A 90 -4.46 8.02 4.49
N GLU A 91 -3.48 8.00 5.39
CA GLU A 91 -2.70 9.20 5.71
C GLU A 91 -1.50 9.41 4.77
N ASP A 92 -0.78 8.34 4.39
CA ASP A 92 0.44 8.45 3.55
C ASP A 92 0.12 8.37 2.05
N ILE A 93 -0.61 9.37 1.53
CA ILE A 93 -0.90 9.49 0.10
C ILE A 93 0.34 10.06 -0.62
N ALA A 94 1.18 9.17 -1.16
CA ALA A 94 2.41 9.54 -1.85
C ALA A 94 2.71 8.61 -3.03
N ARG A 95 3.43 9.12 -4.05
CA ARG A 95 3.80 8.35 -5.26
C ARG A 95 4.49 7.01 -4.97
N LYS A 96 5.26 6.93 -3.87
CA LYS A 96 5.94 5.70 -3.43
C LYS A 96 4.98 4.59 -2.96
N ASN A 97 3.73 4.94 -2.61
CA ASN A 97 2.73 4.02 -2.07
C ASN A 97 1.67 3.62 -3.12
N PHE A 98 1.77 4.14 -4.34
CA PHE A 98 0.96 3.68 -5.47
C PHE A 98 1.78 2.70 -6.29
N LEU A 99 1.34 1.44 -6.33
CA LEU A 99 2.00 0.38 -7.08
C LEU A 99 1.29 0.15 -8.42
N LEU A 100 2.05 -0.25 -9.43
CA LEU A 100 1.54 -0.47 -10.78
C LEU A 100 1.34 -1.96 -11.06
N SER A 101 0.13 -2.31 -11.54
CA SER A 101 -0.22 -3.65 -12.01
C SER A 101 0.54 -4.00 -13.30
N ASP A 102 0.55 -5.28 -13.69
CA ASP A 102 1.17 -5.73 -14.94
C ASP A 102 0.54 -5.05 -16.17
N GLU A 103 -0.74 -4.70 -16.12
CA GLU A 103 -1.46 -4.08 -17.23
C GLU A 103 -1.23 -2.56 -17.32
N LEU A 104 -0.57 -1.94 -16.33
CA LEU A 104 -0.44 -0.48 -16.16
C LEU A 104 -1.78 0.27 -16.09
N CYS A 105 -2.88 -0.46 -15.92
CA CYS A 105 -4.22 0.02 -15.69
C CYS A 105 -4.82 -0.58 -14.42
#